data_AF-A0AAW6AVI5-F1
#
_entry.id   AF-A0AAW6AVI5-F1
#
_cell.length_a   1.000
_cell.length_b   1.000
_cell.length_c   1.000
_cell.angle_alpha   90.00
_cell.angle_beta   90.00
_cell.angle_gamma   90.00
#
_symmetry.space_group_name_H-M   'P 1'
#
loop_
_entity.id
_entity.type
_entity.pdbx_description
1 polymer ?
#
loop_
_entity_poly.entity_id
_entity_poly.type
_entity_poly.pdbx_seq_one_letter_code
_entity_poly.pdbx_strand_id
1 'polypeptide(L)'
;MKTYKEQGVIVKPFCYKSLTSPMSEHYNDKGHGAIVIDTRNNMVDVDILSGPDPYARDIILFLLSDRHVRLMIRKYQQTYKRDREYAFRTSTGNSGRQDIYINYYNSLGLQTGGKKLLHESSFGKLNEGWIKMWIGDFVELVALLMSQSVINCGLKDVRRLRKSSECRYVRGYFCEDATKRVSKII
;
A
#
# COMPACT_ATOMS: atom_id res chain seq x y z
N MET A 1 -3.30 -18.85 -9.99
CA MET A 1 -3.46 -18.22 -8.65
C MET A 1 -4.95 -18.07 -8.41
N LYS A 2 -5.51 -18.63 -7.33
CA LYS A 2 -6.91 -18.35 -6.97
C LYS A 2 -6.97 -16.90 -6.48
N THR A 3 -7.65 -16.05 -7.24
CA THR A 3 -7.94 -14.66 -6.90
C THR A 3 -9.41 -14.62 -6.55
N TYR A 4 -9.74 -14.12 -5.37
CA TYR A 4 -11.14 -13.87 -5.04
C TYR A 4 -11.59 -12.61 -5.79
N LYS A 5 -12.73 -12.71 -6.46
CA LYS A 5 -13.34 -11.64 -7.24
C LYS A 5 -14.83 -11.65 -6.95
N GLU A 6 -15.30 -10.65 -6.24
CA GLU A 6 -16.72 -10.49 -5.97
C GLU A 6 -17.06 -9.01 -5.96
N GLN A 7 -18.18 -8.64 -6.59
CA GLN A 7 -18.76 -7.29 -6.55
C GLN A 7 -17.75 -6.15 -6.86
N GLY A 8 -16.81 -6.36 -7.78
CA GLY A 8 -15.80 -5.35 -8.15
C GLY A 8 -14.61 -5.23 -7.20
N VAL A 9 -14.53 -6.07 -6.16
CA VAL A 9 -13.38 -6.21 -5.28
C VAL A 9 -12.53 -7.40 -5.74
N ILE A 10 -11.22 -7.21 -5.77
CA ILE A 10 -10.23 -8.22 -6.14
C ILE A 10 -9.27 -8.38 -4.98
N VAL A 11 -9.20 -9.60 -4.42
CA VAL A 11 -8.30 -9.90 -3.30
C VAL A 11 -7.20 -10.85 -3.76
N LYS A 12 -5.94 -10.48 -3.49
CA LYS A 12 -4.75 -11.23 -3.89
C LYS A 12 -3.80 -11.43 -2.70
N PRO A 13 -3.78 -12.64 -2.13
CA PRO A 13 -2.86 -13.00 -1.08
C PRO A 13 -1.41 -13.00 -1.56
N PHE A 14 -0.51 -12.56 -0.70
CA PHE A 14 0.93 -12.54 -0.92
C PHE A 14 1.68 -12.86 0.38
N CYS A 15 2.93 -13.29 0.24
CA CYS A 15 3.90 -13.34 1.32
C CYS A 15 4.98 -12.29 1.07
N TYR A 16 5.63 -11.86 2.13
CA TYR A 16 6.76 -10.92 2.08
C TYR A 16 7.82 -11.33 3.10
N LYS A 17 9.03 -10.84 2.90
CA LYS A 17 10.10 -10.94 3.90
C LYS A 17 10.21 -9.64 4.66
N SER A 18 10.38 -9.72 5.96
CA SER A 18 10.78 -8.59 6.78
C SER A 18 11.53 -9.12 7.99
N LEU A 19 12.41 -8.31 8.57
CA LEU A 19 13.08 -8.66 9.81
C LEU A 19 12.15 -8.37 10.99
N THR A 20 12.19 -9.16 12.05
CA THR A 20 11.51 -8.79 13.31
C THR A 20 12.25 -7.67 14.03
N SER A 21 13.59 -7.70 14.02
CA SER A 21 14.45 -6.66 14.57
C SER A 21 15.56 -6.28 13.60
N PRO A 22 16.00 -5.01 13.54
CA PRO A 22 17.21 -4.64 12.80
C PRO A 22 18.46 -5.41 13.24
N MET A 23 18.46 -5.95 14.47
CA MET A 23 19.56 -6.70 15.07
C MET A 23 19.37 -8.22 14.97
N SER A 24 18.28 -8.71 14.37
CA SER A 24 18.07 -10.16 14.23
C SER A 24 18.81 -10.69 13.01
N GLU A 25 19.71 -11.66 13.21
CA GLU A 25 20.42 -12.36 12.13
C GLU A 25 19.51 -13.35 11.35
N HIS A 26 18.31 -13.64 11.88
CA HIS A 26 17.35 -14.52 11.23
C HIS A 26 16.57 -13.79 10.13
N TYR A 27 17.15 -13.78 8.92
CA TYR A 27 16.61 -13.18 7.68
C TYR A 27 15.34 -13.83 7.10
N ASN A 28 14.62 -14.64 7.89
CA ASN A 28 13.63 -15.59 7.37
C ASN A 28 12.21 -15.43 7.93
N ASP A 29 11.92 -14.35 8.64
CA ASP A 29 10.55 -14.11 9.10
C ASP A 29 9.66 -13.73 7.89
N LYS A 30 8.79 -14.68 7.52
CA LYS A 30 7.84 -14.51 6.42
C LYS A 30 6.55 -13.94 6.98
N GLY A 31 6.18 -12.77 6.50
CA GLY A 31 4.85 -12.22 6.72
C GLY A 31 3.89 -12.60 5.60
N HIS A 32 2.60 -12.51 5.89
CA HIS A 32 1.51 -12.75 4.96
C HIS A 32 0.59 -11.54 4.93
N GLY A 33 0.11 -11.21 3.74
CA GLY A 33 -0.83 -10.13 3.53
C GLY A 33 -1.74 -10.39 2.34
N ALA A 34 -2.67 -9.48 2.10
CA ALA A 34 -3.50 -9.48 0.91
C ALA A 34 -3.60 -8.07 0.32
N ILE A 35 -3.38 -7.96 -0.99
CA ILE A 35 -3.78 -6.75 -1.72
C ILE A 35 -5.29 -6.82 -1.91
N VAL A 36 -5.99 -5.77 -1.50
CA VAL A 36 -7.43 -5.59 -1.75
C VAL A 36 -7.60 -4.43 -2.73
N ILE A 37 -8.19 -4.72 -3.88
CA ILE A 37 -8.39 -3.74 -4.96
C ILE A 37 -9.89 -3.56 -5.17
N ASP A 38 -10.39 -2.38 -4.84
CA ASP A 38 -11.77 -1.99 -5.13
C ASP A 38 -11.82 -1.22 -6.45
N THR A 39 -12.26 -1.91 -7.50
CA THR A 39 -12.31 -1.34 -8.85
C THR A 39 -13.49 -0.40 -9.07
N ARG A 40 -14.49 -0.41 -8.19
CA ARG A 40 -15.64 0.50 -8.28
C ARG A 40 -15.27 1.87 -7.72
N ASN A 41 -14.69 1.88 -6.53
CA ASN A 41 -14.29 3.10 -5.84
C ASN A 41 -12.86 3.57 -6.19
N ASN A 42 -12.16 2.81 -7.04
CA ASN A 42 -10.76 3.02 -7.40
C ASN A 42 -9.83 3.08 -6.17
N MET A 43 -10.02 2.17 -5.21
CA MET A 43 -9.22 2.12 -3.99
C MET A 43 -8.23 0.96 -4.03
N VAL A 44 -7.06 1.18 -3.42
CA VAL A 44 -6.05 0.16 -3.17
C VAL A 44 -5.79 0.07 -1.68
N ASP A 45 -5.72 -1.16 -1.19
CA ASP A 45 -5.49 -1.48 0.20
C ASP A 45 -4.58 -2.69 0.34
N VAL A 46 -3.97 -2.82 1.51
CA VAL A 46 -3.07 -3.91 1.86
C VAL A 46 -3.36 -4.34 3.29
N ASP A 47 -4.01 -5.49 3.42
CA ASP A 47 -4.23 -6.10 4.73
C ASP A 47 -2.99 -6.90 5.12
N ILE A 48 -2.33 -6.50 6.20
CA ILE A 48 -1.27 -7.29 6.82
C ILE A 48 -1.92 -8.29 7.77
N LEU A 49 -1.78 -9.58 7.45
CA LEU A 49 -2.51 -10.66 8.12
C LEU A 49 -1.70 -11.28 9.26
N SER A 50 -0.41 -11.50 9.03
CA SER A 50 0.47 -12.11 10.03
C SER A 50 1.95 -11.86 9.74
N GLY A 51 2.78 -12.00 10.78
CA GLY A 51 4.23 -11.85 10.70
C GLY A 51 4.72 -10.42 10.99
N PRO A 52 6.02 -10.14 10.81
CA PRO A 52 6.61 -8.83 11.07
C PRO A 52 6.05 -7.76 10.13
N ASP A 53 6.14 -6.49 10.50
CA ASP A 53 5.71 -5.38 9.64
C ASP A 53 6.56 -5.31 8.36
N PRO A 54 5.94 -5.19 7.17
CA PRO A 54 6.68 -5.11 5.92
C PRO A 54 7.38 -3.75 5.74
N TYR A 55 8.41 -3.74 4.88
CA TYR A 55 9.00 -2.48 4.40
C TYR A 55 8.05 -1.75 3.45
N ALA A 56 7.86 -0.45 3.66
CA ALA A 56 6.98 0.40 2.86
C ALA A 56 7.36 0.35 1.38
N ARG A 57 8.66 0.45 1.10
CA ARG A 57 9.23 0.34 -0.26
C ARG A 57 8.79 -0.95 -0.96
N ASP A 58 8.87 -2.09 -0.29
CA ASP A 58 8.55 -3.38 -0.93
C ASP A 58 7.07 -3.50 -1.26
N ILE A 59 6.19 -3.03 -0.37
CA ILE A 59 4.75 -2.98 -0.62
C ILE A 59 4.43 -2.05 -1.81
N ILE A 60 5.03 -0.86 -1.87
CA ILE A 60 4.81 0.08 -2.96
C ILE A 60 5.29 -0.50 -4.30
N LEU A 61 6.49 -1.09 -4.35
CA LEU A 61 6.99 -1.75 -5.56
C LEU A 61 6.11 -2.92 -5.98
N PHE A 62 5.60 -3.68 -5.01
CA PHE A 62 4.72 -4.80 -5.27
C PHE A 62 3.38 -4.36 -5.87
N LEU A 63 2.76 -3.31 -5.31
CA LEU A 63 1.56 -2.66 -5.86
C LEU A 63 1.81 -2.12 -7.28
N LEU A 64 2.93 -1.44 -7.51
CA LEU A 64 3.33 -0.94 -8.83
C LEU A 64 3.58 -2.07 -9.84
N SER A 65 3.92 -3.27 -9.37
CA SER A 65 4.09 -4.46 -10.22
C SER A 65 2.77 -5.19 -10.53
N ASP A 66 1.69 -4.89 -9.79
CA ASP A 66 0.40 -5.56 -9.97
C ASP A 66 -0.33 -5.09 -11.23
N ARG A 67 -0.86 -6.05 -11.98
CA ARG A 67 -1.55 -5.76 -13.24
C ARG A 67 -2.78 -4.86 -13.05
N HIS A 68 -3.59 -5.09 -12.03
CA HIS A 68 -4.86 -4.39 -11.86
C HIS A 68 -4.64 -2.99 -11.30
N VAL A 69 -3.73 -2.85 -10.32
CA VAL A 69 -3.28 -1.54 -9.83
C VAL A 69 -2.73 -0.72 -10.99
N ARG A 70 -1.85 -1.27 -11.83
CA ARG A 70 -1.32 -0.56 -13.01
C ARG A 70 -2.39 -0.14 -14.01
N LEU A 71 -3.44 -0.93 -14.21
CA LEU A 71 -4.57 -0.55 -15.07
C LEU A 71 -5.31 0.66 -14.48
N MET A 72 -5.53 0.68 -13.16
CA MET A 72 -6.15 1.80 -12.47
C MET A 72 -5.27 3.06 -12.53
N ILE A 73 -3.96 2.92 -12.34
CA ILE A 73 -2.98 4.02 -12.51
C ILE A 73 -3.07 4.61 -13.92
N ARG A 74 -3.02 3.76 -14.96
CA ARG A 74 -3.13 4.22 -16.35
C ARG A 74 -4.43 4.96 -16.61
N LYS A 75 -5.55 4.42 -16.12
CA LYS A 75 -6.86 5.05 -16.26
C LYS A 75 -6.86 6.43 -15.59
N TYR A 76 -6.39 6.53 -14.35
CA TYR A 76 -6.26 7.81 -13.64
C TYR A 76 -5.45 8.82 -14.45
N GLN A 77 -4.24 8.44 -14.86
CA GLN A 77 -3.32 9.31 -15.58
C GLN A 77 -3.84 9.73 -16.97
N GLN A 78 -4.61 8.88 -17.65
CA GLN A 78 -5.22 9.22 -18.95
C GLN A 78 -6.44 10.15 -18.81
N THR A 79 -7.14 10.10 -17.67
CA THR A 79 -8.34 10.92 -17.44
C THR A 79 -8.06 12.33 -16.90
N TYR A 80 -6.85 12.59 -16.40
CA TYR A 80 -6.36 13.92 -15.97
C TYR A 80 -7.28 14.73 -15.04
N LYS A 81 -8.08 14.10 -14.18
CA LYS A 81 -8.99 14.83 -13.28
C LYS A 81 -8.81 14.44 -11.83
N ARG A 82 -7.93 15.16 -11.16
CA ARG A 82 -8.08 15.38 -9.72
C ARG A 82 -9.12 16.48 -9.52
N ASP A 83 -10.03 16.28 -8.59
CA ASP A 83 -11.15 17.18 -8.33
C ASP A 83 -10.76 18.36 -7.43
N ARG A 84 -9.59 18.29 -6.76
CA ARG A 84 -9.16 19.27 -5.75
C ARG A 84 -7.68 19.60 -5.89
N GLU A 85 -7.37 20.86 -5.63
CA GLU A 85 -6.00 21.29 -5.37
C GLU A 85 -5.47 20.61 -4.10
N TYR A 86 -4.19 20.26 -4.12
CA TYR A 86 -3.57 19.54 -3.02
C TYR A 86 -2.10 19.91 -2.87
N ALA A 87 -1.59 19.73 -1.65
CA ALA A 87 -0.17 19.80 -1.35
C ALA A 87 0.21 18.71 -0.35
N PHE A 88 1.48 18.28 -0.39
CA PHE A 88 2.01 17.33 0.57
C PHE A 88 2.55 18.04 1.80
N ARG A 89 2.37 17.41 2.96
CA ARG A 89 3.08 17.76 4.19
C ARG A 89 3.78 16.51 4.70
N THR A 90 5.10 16.59 4.83
CA THR A 90 5.91 15.55 5.46
C THR A 90 6.23 15.97 6.88
N SER A 91 6.08 15.05 7.84
CA SER A 91 6.51 15.24 9.22
C SER A 91 7.55 14.18 9.56
N THR A 92 8.67 14.62 10.12
CA THR A 92 9.73 13.73 10.59
C THR A 92 9.82 13.82 12.10
N GLY A 93 9.76 12.67 12.79
CA GLY A 93 9.98 12.62 14.23
C GLY A 93 11.48 12.54 14.58
N ASN A 94 11.85 12.91 15.80
CA ASN A 94 13.24 12.86 16.27
C ASN A 94 13.89 11.47 16.16
N SER A 95 13.09 10.40 16.14
CA SER A 95 13.55 9.03 15.95
C SER A 95 13.88 8.67 14.50
N GLY A 96 13.61 9.55 13.53
CA GLY A 96 13.74 9.27 12.10
C GLY A 96 12.48 8.71 11.43
N ARG A 97 11.36 8.58 12.16
CA ARG A 97 10.06 8.22 11.54
C ARG A 97 9.60 9.30 10.57
N GLN A 98 8.89 8.91 9.51
CA GLN A 98 8.31 9.81 8.52
C GLN A 98 6.81 9.56 8.38
N ASP A 99 6.01 10.63 8.52
CA ASP A 99 4.60 10.63 8.13
C ASP A 99 4.43 11.49 6.87
N ILE A 100 3.69 10.99 5.89
CA ILE A 100 3.32 11.75 4.69
C ILE A 100 1.81 11.99 4.70
N TYR A 101 1.43 13.26 4.63
CA TYR A 101 0.05 13.71 4.56
C TYR A 101 -0.22 14.36 3.20
N ILE A 102 -1.44 14.22 2.73
CA ILE A 102 -1.99 15.01 1.64
C ILE A 102 -3.04 15.97 2.18
N ASN A 103 -2.88 17.25 1.90
CA ASN A 103 -3.79 18.31 2.28
C ASN A 103 -4.52 18.82 1.04
N TYR A 104 -5.80 19.17 1.20
CA TYR A 104 -6.64 19.67 0.12
C TYR A 104 -6.95 21.14 0.32
N TYR A 105 -7.05 21.89 -0.78
CA TYR A 105 -7.24 23.33 -0.77
C TYR A 105 -8.46 23.73 -1.60
N ASN A 106 -9.14 24.79 -1.19
CA ASN A 106 -10.13 25.44 -2.04
C ASN A 106 -9.46 26.38 -3.05
N SER A 107 -10.25 26.99 -3.94
CA SER A 107 -9.77 27.91 -4.97
C SER A 107 -9.13 29.20 -4.45
N LEU A 108 -9.17 29.45 -3.14
CA LEU A 108 -8.53 30.59 -2.47
C LEU A 108 -7.21 30.19 -1.78
N GLY A 109 -6.79 28.92 -1.90
CA GLY A 109 -5.60 28.39 -1.23
C GLY A 109 -5.78 28.13 0.27
N LEU A 110 -7.02 28.09 0.78
CA LEU A 110 -7.30 27.69 2.17
C LEU A 110 -7.37 26.16 2.28
N GLN A 111 -6.65 25.60 3.26
CA GLN A 111 -6.72 24.16 3.53
C GLN A 111 -8.13 23.79 4.02
N THR A 112 -8.80 22.90 3.28
CA THR A 112 -10.18 22.43 3.57
C THR A 112 -10.21 21.04 4.19
N GLY A 113 -9.08 20.34 4.19
CA GLY A 113 -8.96 19.02 4.80
C GLY A 113 -7.62 18.38 4.50
N GLY A 114 -7.49 17.13 4.90
CA GLY A 114 -6.31 16.32 4.60
C GLY A 114 -6.39 14.95 5.24
N LYS A 115 -5.48 14.08 4.86
CA LYS A 115 -5.35 12.73 5.43
C LYS A 115 -3.91 12.25 5.38
N LYS A 116 -3.56 11.35 6.30
CA LYS A 116 -2.30 10.61 6.27
C LYS A 116 -2.36 9.60 5.12
N LEU A 117 -1.29 9.51 4.33
CA LEU A 117 -1.14 8.53 3.26
C LEU A 117 -0.14 7.44 3.62
N LEU A 118 0.91 7.79 4.36
CA LEU A 118 1.95 6.85 4.74
C LEU A 118 2.47 7.19 6.13
N HIS A 119 2.63 6.16 6.95
CA HIS A 119 3.51 6.18 8.10
C HIS A 119 4.66 5.21 7.81
N GLU A 120 5.88 5.69 7.93
CA GLU A 120 7.09 4.91 7.80
C GLU A 120 7.92 5.06 9.07
N SER A 121 8.19 3.96 9.75
CA SER A 121 9.12 3.96 10.89
C SER A 121 10.52 4.37 10.47
N SER A 122 11.38 4.66 11.44
CA SER A 122 12.80 4.95 11.21
C SER A 122 13.57 3.82 10.51
N PHE A 123 13.00 2.60 10.46
CA PHE A 123 13.55 1.45 9.75
C PHE A 123 12.89 1.19 8.39
N GLY A 124 12.03 2.09 7.91
CA GLY A 124 11.36 1.92 6.62
C GLY A 124 10.15 0.99 6.64
N LYS A 125 9.62 0.63 7.82
CA LYS A 125 8.53 -0.35 7.99
C LYS A 125 7.17 0.29 8.24
N LEU A 126 6.12 -0.41 7.82
CA LEU A 126 4.71 -0.07 8.02
C LEU A 126 4.18 -0.57 9.37
N ASN A 127 4.77 -0.15 10.48
CA ASN A 127 4.39 -0.56 11.84
C ASN A 127 3.05 0.05 12.34
N GLU A 128 2.52 1.06 11.64
CA GLU A 128 1.13 1.53 11.82
C GLU A 128 0.18 0.94 10.75
N GLY A 129 0.66 -0.03 9.95
CA GLY A 129 -0.09 -0.64 8.86
C GLY A 129 -0.11 0.19 7.57
N TRP A 130 -0.70 -0.39 6.52
CA TRP A 130 -1.00 0.32 5.28
C TRP A 130 -2.28 1.13 5.43
N ILE A 131 -2.34 2.30 4.77
CA ILE A 131 -3.53 3.14 4.77
C ILE A 131 -4.27 2.93 3.45
N LYS A 132 -5.49 2.39 3.52
CA LYS A 132 -6.40 2.31 2.38
C LYS A 132 -6.54 3.67 1.70
N MET A 133 -6.24 3.74 0.40
CA MET A 133 -6.25 5.02 -0.31
C MET A 133 -6.80 4.90 -1.73
N TRP A 134 -7.25 6.05 -2.25
CA TRP A 134 -7.69 6.17 -3.63
C TRP A 134 -6.48 6.10 -4.56
N ILE A 135 -6.67 5.55 -5.76
CA ILE A 135 -5.56 5.30 -6.69
C ILE A 135 -4.80 6.56 -7.08
N GLY A 136 -5.48 7.70 -7.20
CA GLY A 136 -4.79 8.96 -7.48
C GLY A 136 -3.94 9.40 -6.30
N ASP A 137 -4.40 9.26 -5.05
CA ASP A 137 -3.54 9.55 -3.89
C ASP A 137 -2.30 8.65 -3.87
N PHE A 138 -2.45 7.36 -4.21
CA PHE A 138 -1.34 6.42 -4.33
C PHE A 138 -0.34 6.84 -5.42
N VAL A 139 -0.82 7.23 -6.60
CA VAL A 139 0.05 7.70 -7.71
C VAL A 139 0.88 8.91 -7.28
N GLU A 140 0.27 9.82 -6.54
CA GLU A 140 0.85 11.11 -6.20
C GLU A 140 1.83 10.95 -5.03
N LEU A 141 1.52 10.05 -4.09
CA LEU A 141 2.46 9.56 -3.08
C LEU A 141 3.71 8.94 -3.76
N VAL A 142 3.51 8.06 -4.73
CA VAL A 142 4.63 7.43 -5.46
C VAL A 142 5.46 8.49 -6.19
N ALA A 143 4.82 9.45 -6.86
CA ALA A 143 5.51 10.54 -7.55
C ALA A 143 6.38 11.38 -6.57
N LEU A 144 5.84 11.71 -5.40
CA LEU A 144 6.59 12.39 -4.33
C LEU A 144 7.82 11.57 -3.91
N LEU A 145 7.63 10.29 -3.58
CA LEU A 145 8.73 9.41 -3.14
C LEU A 145 9.81 9.21 -4.22
N MET A 146 9.41 9.21 -5.49
CA MET A 146 10.37 9.18 -6.61
C MET A 146 11.14 10.49 -6.73
N SER A 147 10.49 11.66 -6.57
CA SER A 147 11.19 12.96 -6.56
C SER A 147 12.19 13.10 -5.41
N GLN A 148 11.93 12.42 -4.29
CA GLN A 148 12.81 12.36 -3.13
C GLN A 148 13.89 11.28 -3.24
N SER A 149 13.98 10.59 -4.38
CA SER A 149 14.92 9.48 -4.61
C SER A 149 14.80 8.32 -3.62
N VAL A 150 13.65 8.18 -2.93
CA VAL A 150 13.34 7.03 -2.06
C VAL A 150 13.04 5.80 -2.91
N ILE A 151 12.41 6.00 -4.07
CA ILE A 151 12.09 4.95 -5.05
C ILE A 151 12.86 5.21 -6.35
N ASN A 152 13.99 4.52 -6.52
CA ASN A 152 14.86 4.64 -7.71
C ASN A 152 14.68 3.46 -8.67
N CYS A 153 13.47 3.28 -9.21
CA CYS A 153 13.20 2.20 -10.17
C CYS A 153 12.43 2.68 -11.40
N GLY A 154 12.81 2.18 -12.57
CA GLY A 154 12.07 2.44 -13.80
C GLY A 154 10.71 1.76 -13.78
N LEU A 155 9.63 2.55 -13.72
CA LEU A 155 8.23 2.07 -13.68
C LEU A 155 7.79 1.27 -14.92
N LYS A 156 8.60 1.26 -15.98
CA LYS A 156 8.32 0.55 -17.23
C LYS A 156 8.62 -0.96 -17.13
N ASP A 157 9.61 -1.36 -16.32
CA ASP A 157 10.00 -2.76 -16.18
C ASP A 157 9.34 -3.43 -14.96
N VAL A 158 8.18 -4.03 -15.21
CA VAL A 158 7.39 -4.76 -14.20
C VAL A 158 8.17 -5.93 -13.59
N ARG A 159 9.03 -6.60 -14.38
CA ARG A 159 9.81 -7.74 -13.88
C ARG A 159 10.84 -7.26 -12.87
N ARG A 160 11.49 -6.13 -13.14
CA ARG A 160 12.41 -5.49 -12.22
C ARG A 160 11.69 -5.02 -10.95
N LEU A 161 10.54 -4.36 -11.05
CA LEU A 161 9.74 -3.96 -9.88
C LEU A 161 9.44 -5.15 -8.96
N ARG A 162 8.96 -6.26 -9.53
CA ARG A 162 8.64 -7.46 -8.76
C ARG A 162 9.86 -8.15 -8.15
N LYS A 163 11.00 -8.16 -8.86
CA LYS A 163 12.25 -8.71 -8.32
C LYS A 163 12.82 -7.83 -7.21
N SER A 164 12.62 -6.52 -7.30
CA SER A 164 13.07 -5.54 -6.32
C SER A 164 12.14 -5.41 -5.10
N SER A 165 10.92 -5.96 -5.19
CA SER A 165 10.06 -6.19 -4.03
C SER A 165 10.37 -7.56 -3.43
N GLU A 166 10.58 -7.66 -2.12
CA GLU A 166 10.65 -8.95 -1.42
C GLU A 166 9.26 -9.61 -1.23
N CYS A 167 8.26 -9.18 -2.00
CA CYS A 167 6.89 -9.67 -1.99
C CYS A 167 6.63 -10.67 -3.12
N ARG A 168 5.83 -11.71 -2.84
CA ARG A 168 5.44 -12.72 -3.83
C ARG A 168 3.99 -13.14 -3.62
N TYR A 169 3.25 -13.26 -4.72
CA TYR A 169 1.90 -13.82 -4.67
C TYR A 169 1.90 -15.27 -4.18
N VAL A 170 0.91 -15.61 -3.37
CA VAL A 170 0.68 -16.97 -2.88
C VAL A 170 -0.74 -17.43 -3.18
N ARG A 171 -0.99 -18.74 -3.05
CA ARG A 171 -2.34 -19.28 -3.16
C ARG A 171 -3.10 -18.97 -1.88
N GLY A 172 -4.19 -18.20 -1.99
CA GLY A 172 -5.12 -17.97 -0.89
C GLY A 172 -5.95 -19.19 -0.54
N TYR A 173 -6.30 -19.30 0.75
CA TYR A 173 -7.42 -20.08 1.23
C TYR A 173 -8.53 -19.11 1.66
N PHE A 174 -9.72 -19.29 1.12
CA PHE A 174 -10.89 -18.47 1.42
C PHE A 174 -11.91 -19.39 2.10
N CYS A 175 -12.24 -19.10 3.35
CA CYS A 175 -13.21 -19.85 4.15
C CYS A 175 -14.61 -19.36 3.79
N GLU A 176 -15.46 -20.25 3.28
CA GLU A 176 -16.83 -19.94 2.84
C GLU A 176 -17.83 -19.92 4.01
N ASP A 177 -17.46 -20.56 5.12
CA ASP A 177 -18.27 -20.78 6.32
C ASP A 177 -17.78 -19.96 7.53
N ALA A 178 -16.95 -18.94 7.29
CA ALA A 178 -16.50 -18.04 8.34
C ALA A 178 -17.71 -17.35 9.02
N THR A 179 -17.84 -17.54 10.33
CA THR A 179 -18.98 -17.02 11.10
C THR A 179 -18.57 -15.87 12.02
N LYS A 180 -19.45 -14.88 12.16
CA LYS A 180 -19.38 -13.83 13.20
C LYS A 180 -20.33 -14.11 14.36
N ARG A 181 -21.04 -15.24 14.34
CA ARG A 181 -21.98 -15.60 15.40
C ARG A 181 -21.17 -15.87 16.67
N VAL A 182 -21.60 -15.25 17.76
CA VAL A 182 -21.00 -15.49 19.07
C VAL A 182 -21.33 -16.92 19.50
N SER A 183 -20.30 -17.70 19.79
CA SER A 183 -20.47 -19.01 20.42
C SER A 183 -21.15 -18.81 21.78
N LYS A 184 -22.35 -19.34 21.94
CA LYS A 184 -23.02 -19.37 23.24
C LYS A 184 -22.53 -20.59 24.01
N ILE A 185 -21.82 -20.32 25.09
CA ILE A 185 -21.34 -21.34 26.03
C ILE A 185 -22.29 -21.41 27.25
N ILE A 186 -23.19 -20.43 27.39
CA ILE A 186 -24.27 -20.32 28.38
C ILE A 186 -25.53 -19.81 27.66
#